data_AF-A0A7S3KSF3-F1
#
_entry.id   AF-A0A7S3KSF3-F1
#
_cell.length_a   1.000
_cell.length_b   1.000
_cell.length_c   1.000
_cell.angle_alpha   90.00
_cell.angle_beta   90.00
_cell.angle_gamma   90.00
#
_symmetry.space_group_name_H-M   'P 1'
#
loop_
_entity.id
_entity.type
_entity.pdbx_description
1 polymer ?
#
loop_
_entity_poly.entity_id
_entity_poly.type
_entity_poly.pdbx_seq_one_letter_code
_entity_poly.pdbx_strand_id
1 'polypeptide(L)'
;AESLREAFEAEFPSSEQHDTRQFIMELFEAIQSEQNISNQPFISSGHKDHKDAWEEYTKNNTSIIDDFFIGMYETKFQCECKEIETVYEQFNHISLPITIK
;
A
#
# COMPACT_ATOMS: atom_id res chain seq x y z
N ALA A 1 -17.27 17.96 -6.38
CA ALA A 1 -16.59 16.93 -5.57
C ALA A 1 -17.65 15.89 -5.28
N GLU A 2 -17.59 14.78 -5.99
CA GLU A 2 -18.36 13.59 -5.62
C GLU A 2 -17.91 13.21 -4.21
N SER A 3 -18.86 13.08 -3.30
CA SER A 3 -18.52 12.76 -1.91
C SER A 3 -17.93 11.35 -1.88
N LEU A 4 -16.93 11.08 -1.03
CA LEU A 4 -16.38 9.72 -0.85
C LEU A 4 -17.49 8.67 -0.68
N ARG A 5 -18.62 9.06 -0.08
CA ARG A 5 -19.81 8.21 0.08
C ARG A 5 -20.44 7.78 -1.25
N GLU A 6 -20.50 8.66 -2.25
CA GLU A 6 -21.04 8.35 -3.57
C GLU A 6 -20.12 7.41 -4.34
N ALA A 7 -18.80 7.60 -4.24
CA ALA A 7 -17.82 6.69 -4.83
C ALA A 7 -17.88 5.28 -4.19
N PHE A 8 -17.95 5.20 -2.86
CA PHE A 8 -18.07 3.92 -2.15
C PHE A 8 -19.39 3.20 -2.44
N GLU A 9 -20.52 3.91 -2.60
CA GLU A 9 -21.79 3.26 -2.94
C GLU A 9 -21.79 2.74 -4.39
N ALA A 10 -21.05 3.38 -5.30
CA ALA A 10 -20.88 2.90 -6.66
C ALA A 10 -20.01 1.63 -6.73
N GLU A 11 -18.97 1.55 -5.90
CA GLU A 11 -18.04 0.41 -5.87
C GLU A 11 -18.55 -0.76 -5.00
N PHE A 12 -19.27 -0.47 -3.91
CA PHE A 12 -19.85 -1.46 -2.99
C PHE A 12 -21.38 -1.36 -2.90
N PRO A 13 -22.12 -1.76 -3.94
CA PRO A 13 -23.58 -1.74 -3.90
C PRO A 13 -24.12 -2.66 -2.80
N SER A 14 -25.04 -2.14 -1.99
CA SER A 14 -25.63 -2.87 -0.86
C SER A 14 -26.39 -4.16 -1.22
N SER A 15 -26.75 -4.35 -2.49
CA SER A 15 -27.46 -5.54 -2.98
C SER A 15 -26.57 -6.75 -3.25
N GLU A 16 -25.24 -6.61 -3.13
CA GLU A 16 -24.26 -7.64 -3.52
C GLU A 16 -23.34 -8.04 -2.36
N GLN A 17 -22.68 -9.20 -2.49
CA GLN A 17 -21.63 -9.63 -1.56
C GLN A 17 -20.28 -9.09 -2.04
N HIS A 18 -19.45 -8.67 -1.09
CA HIS A 18 -18.16 -8.03 -1.36
C HIS A 18 -17.00 -8.70 -0.62
N ASP A 19 -15.79 -8.55 -1.16
CA ASP A 19 -14.57 -8.96 -0.47
C ASP A 19 -14.25 -7.92 0.64
N THR A 20 -14.27 -8.37 1.89
CA THR A 20 -13.93 -7.52 3.04
C THR A 20 -12.50 -7.01 2.97
N ARG A 21 -11.57 -7.76 2.36
CA ARG A 21 -10.19 -7.31 2.19
C ARG A 21 -10.13 -6.08 1.28
N GLN A 22 -10.83 -6.13 0.15
CA GLN A 22 -10.90 -5.01 -0.79
C GLN A 22 -11.49 -3.77 -0.10
N PHE A 23 -12.64 -3.94 0.57
CA PHE A 23 -13.30 -2.86 1.29
C PHE A 23 -12.39 -2.17 2.33
N ILE A 24 -11.65 -2.94 3.12
CA ILE A 24 -10.72 -2.38 4.13
C ILE A 24 -9.56 -1.63 3.45
N MET A 25 -9.03 -2.14 2.35
CA MET A 25 -7.93 -1.49 1.63
C MET A 25 -8.36 -0.13 1.07
N GLU A 26 -9.52 -0.06 0.42
CA GLU A 26 -10.05 1.19 -0.12
C GLU A 26 -10.38 2.20 0.99
N LEU A 27 -10.90 1.73 2.12
CA LEU A 27 -11.13 2.57 3.30
C LEU A 27 -9.82 3.16 3.84
N PHE A 28 -8.75 2.36 3.93
CA PHE A 28 -7.45 2.83 4.40
C PHE A 28 -6.84 3.84 3.44
N GLU A 29 -6.92 3.61 2.13
CA GLU A 29 -6.45 4.55 1.12
C GLU A 29 -7.23 5.87 1.16
N ALA A 30 -8.55 5.83 1.33
CA ALA A 30 -9.37 7.03 1.50
C ALA A 30 -8.95 7.83 2.74
N ILE A 31 -8.75 7.19 3.89
CA ILE A 31 -8.31 7.88 5.12
C ILE A 31 -6.90 8.47 4.94
N GLN A 32 -5.98 7.69 4.35
CA GLN A 32 -4.61 8.12 4.13
C GLN A 32 -4.55 9.31 3.17
N SER A 33 -5.28 9.25 2.05
CA SER A 33 -5.31 10.32 1.05
C SER A 33 -5.93 11.63 1.57
N GLU A 34 -6.88 11.57 2.50
CA GLU A 34 -7.44 12.77 3.14
C GLU A 34 -6.47 13.43 4.13
N GLN A 35 -5.62 12.64 4.80
CA GLN A 35 -4.71 13.13 5.84
C GLN A 35 -3.33 13.49 5.30
N ASN A 36 -2.88 12.82 4.24
CA ASN A 36 -1.55 13.02 3.71
C ASN A 36 -1.45 14.35 2.96
N ILE A 37 -0.63 15.26 3.47
CA ILE A 37 -0.47 16.62 2.92
C ILE A 37 0.42 16.60 1.65
N SER A 38 1.24 15.56 1.50
CA SER A 38 2.16 15.42 0.38
C SER A 38 1.58 14.48 -0.69
N ASN A 39 1.58 14.93 -1.95
CA ASN A 39 1.14 14.16 -3.11
C ASN A 39 2.32 13.56 -3.91
N GLN A 40 3.50 13.43 -3.30
CA GLN A 40 4.65 12.88 -4.01
C GLN A 40 4.56 11.35 -4.10
N PRO A 41 4.67 10.77 -5.30
CA PRO A 41 4.70 9.31 -5.43
C PRO A 41 5.99 8.77 -4.83
N PHE A 42 5.88 7.67 -4.10
CA PHE A 42 7.04 6.91 -3.62
C PHE A 42 7.62 6.04 -4.74
N ILE A 43 8.95 5.95 -4.84
CA ILE A 43 9.65 5.12 -5.80
C ILE A 43 10.26 3.94 -5.05
N SER A 44 9.91 2.70 -5.38
CA SER A 44 10.35 1.52 -4.63
C SER A 44 11.76 1.00 -4.96
N SER A 45 12.34 1.46 -6.06
CA SER A 45 13.62 0.99 -6.58
C SER A 45 14.71 2.06 -6.49
N GLY A 46 15.97 1.64 -6.55
CA GLY A 46 17.12 2.55 -6.51
C GLY A 46 17.60 2.95 -5.11
N HIS A 47 16.92 2.46 -4.07
CA HIS A 47 17.35 2.68 -2.68
C HIS A 47 18.58 1.86 -2.31
N LYS A 48 19.43 2.47 -1.49
CA LYS A 48 20.65 1.80 -1.00
C LYS A 48 20.34 0.70 0.01
N ASP A 49 19.38 0.95 0.90
CA ASP A 49 18.94 0.03 1.94
C ASP A 49 17.51 0.36 2.39
N HIS A 50 16.95 -0.49 3.27
CA HIS A 50 15.62 -0.30 3.83
C HIS A 50 15.46 0.99 4.62
N LYS A 51 16.53 1.58 5.17
CA LYS A 51 16.40 2.84 5.94
C LYS A 51 16.22 4.02 5.01
N ASP A 52 17.02 4.05 3.95
CA ASP A 52 16.90 5.05 2.87
C ASP A 52 15.49 5.06 2.26
N ALA A 53 14.96 3.87 1.95
CA ALA A 53 13.59 3.72 1.46
C ALA A 53 12.54 4.21 2.46
N TRP A 54 12.69 3.87 3.75
CA TRP A 54 11.75 4.27 4.79
C TRP A 54 11.78 5.77 5.07
N GLU A 55 12.97 6.38 5.03
CA GLU A 55 13.15 7.83 5.20
C GLU A 55 12.51 8.61 4.05
N GLU A 56 12.65 8.15 2.80
CA GLU A 56 11.94 8.74 1.66
C GLU A 56 10.42 8.62 1.81
N TYR A 57 9.93 7.43 2.20
CA TYR A 57 8.51 7.19 2.36
C TYR A 57 7.88 8.10 3.41
N THR A 58 8.43 8.09 4.64
CA THR A 58 7.88 8.84 5.79
C THR A 58 8.01 10.35 5.65
N LYS A 59 8.95 10.84 4.84
CA LYS A 59 9.05 12.27 4.51
C LYS A 59 7.85 12.76 3.68
N ASN A 60 7.30 11.89 2.85
CA ASN A 60 6.26 12.22 1.89
C ASN A 60 4.88 11.64 2.25
N ASN A 61 4.79 10.82 3.29
CA ASN A 61 3.55 10.19 3.74
C ASN A 61 3.45 10.32 5.25
N THR A 62 2.41 11.01 5.71
CA THR A 62 2.14 11.17 7.13
C THR A 62 0.63 11.15 7.35
N SER A 63 0.14 10.04 7.91
CA SER A 63 -1.24 9.84 8.30
C SER A 63 -1.32 8.84 9.45
N ILE A 64 -2.49 8.72 10.07
CA ILE A 64 -2.73 7.67 11.06
C ILE A 64 -2.58 6.26 10.46
N ILE A 65 -2.82 6.10 9.16
CA ILE A 65 -2.65 4.81 8.49
C ILE A 65 -1.15 4.48 8.37
N ASP A 66 -0.34 5.47 8.02
CA ASP A 66 1.13 5.35 7.96
C ASP A 66 1.74 4.93 9.30
N ASP A 67 1.28 5.57 10.38
CA ASP A 67 1.83 5.34 11.72
C ASP A 67 1.52 3.95 12.28
N PHE A 68 0.33 3.41 11.98
CA PHE A 68 -0.18 2.20 12.65
C PHE A 68 -0.19 0.95 11.77
N PHE A 69 -0.34 1.10 10.46
CA PHE A 69 -0.63 -0.04 9.57
C PHE A 69 0.45 -0.28 8.52
N ILE A 70 1.25 0.74 8.17
CA ILE A 70 2.25 0.60 7.11
C ILE A 70 3.53 -0.07 7.62
N GLY A 71 3.91 -1.16 6.95
CA GLY A 71 5.22 -1.78 7.00
C GLY A 71 5.91 -1.74 5.63
N MET A 72 7.04 -2.43 5.50
CA MET A 72 7.80 -2.48 4.25
C MET A 72 8.34 -3.89 3.96
N TYR A 73 8.17 -4.34 2.72
CA TYR A 73 8.78 -5.55 2.18
C TYR A 73 10.15 -5.24 1.60
N GLU A 74 11.06 -6.23 1.68
CA GLU A 74 12.26 -6.30 0.83
C GLU A 74 12.01 -7.40 -0.20
N THR A 75 11.78 -7.00 -1.45
CA THR A 75 11.52 -7.93 -2.55
C THR A 75 12.75 -8.06 -3.42
N LYS A 76 13.20 -9.30 -3.64
CA LYS A 76 14.35 -9.60 -4.51
C LYS A 76 13.89 -10.29 -5.78
N PHE A 77 14.09 -9.64 -6.91
CA PHE A 77 13.87 -10.21 -8.21
C PHE A 77 15.18 -10.73 -8.76
N GLN A 78 15.19 -11.97 -9.24
CA GLN A 78 16.32 -12.54 -9.95
C GLN A 78 15.88 -12.85 -11.38
N CYS A 79 16.47 -12.13 -12.34
CA CYS A 79 16.27 -12.40 -13.75
C CYS A 79 17.05 -13.65 -14.18
N GLU A 80 16.64 -14.26 -15.29
CA GLU A 80 17.38 -15.37 -15.92
C GLU A 80 18.82 -14.99 -16.30
N CYS A 81 19.08 -13.70 -16.58
CA CYS A 81 20.43 -13.17 -16.80
C CYS A 81 21.31 -13.13 -15.52
N LYS A 82 20.78 -13.59 -14.37
CA LYS A 82 21.39 -13.59 -13.03
C LYS A 82 21.57 -12.19 -12.41
N GLU A 83 21.00 -11.16 -13.00
CA GLU A 83 20.89 -9.86 -12.36
C GLU A 83 19.90 -9.95 -11.20
N ILE A 84 20.30 -9.39 -10.06
CA ILE A 84 19.49 -9.33 -8.84
C ILE A 84 19.12 -7.88 -8.63
N GLU A 85 17.83 -7.60 -8.64
CA GLU A 85 17.27 -6.31 -8.27
C GLU A 85 16.59 -6.45 -6.91
N THR A 86 16.82 -5.48 -6.03
CA THR A 86 16.14 -5.38 -4.73
C THR A 86 15.29 -4.12 -4.73
N VAL A 87 14.01 -4.28 -4.39
CA VAL A 87 13.08 -3.16 -4.21
C VAL A 87 12.51 -3.19 -2.80
N TYR A 88 12.12 -2.02 -2.32
CA TYR A 88 11.48 -1.86 -1.02
C TYR A 88 10.09 -1.25 -1.22
N GLU A 89 9.06 -1.96 -0.77
CA GLU A 89 7.68 -1.63 -1.08
C GLU A 89 6.84 -1.59 0.19
N GLN A 90 5.98 -0.59 0.34
CA GLN A 90 5.11 -0.47 1.50
C GLN A 90 3.93 -1.43 1.42
N PHE A 91 3.46 -1.86 2.59
CA PHE A 91 2.24 -2.64 2.71
C PHE A 91 1.45 -2.24 3.94
N ASN A 92 0.11 -2.26 3.86
CA ASN A 92 -0.79 -2.08 5.01
C ASN A 92 -1.42 -3.41 5.48
N HIS A 93 -1.23 -4.49 4.73
CA HIS A 93 -1.75 -5.81 5.07
C HIS A 93 -0.87 -6.91 4.46
N ILE A 94 -0.98 -8.13 4.99
CA ILE A 94 -0.26 -9.31 4.50
C ILE A 94 -1.28 -10.37 4.11
N SER A 95 -1.31 -10.70 2.82
CA SER A 95 -2.12 -11.81 2.30
C SER A 95 -1.30 -13.10 2.33
N LEU A 96 -1.64 -14.01 3.26
CA LEU A 96 -0.90 -15.26 3.43
C LEU A 96 -1.53 -16.38 2.58
N PRO A 97 -0.73 -17.16 1.83
CA PRO A 97 -1.23 -18.32 1.12
C PRO A 97 -1.64 -19.42 2.11
N ILE A 98 -2.73 -20.11 1.80
CA ILE A 98 -3.12 -21.31 2.55
C ILE A 98 -2.30 -22.48 2.02
N THR A 99 -1.43 -23.04 2.86
CA THR A 99 -0.69 -24.25 2.51
C THR A 99 -1.63 -25.46 2.52
N ILE A 100 -1.97 -25.95 1.34
CA ILE A 100 -2.69 -27.22 1.17
C ILE A 100 -1.66 -28.36 1.20
N LYS A 101 -1.88 -29.37 2.03
CA LYS A 101 -1.07 -30.59 2.09
C LYS A 101 -1.49 -31.59 1.02
#